data_AF-A0A0E0GL83-F1
#
_entry.id   AF-A0A0E0GL83-F1
#
_cell.length_a   1.000
_cell.length_b   1.000
_cell.length_c   1.000
_cell.angle_alpha   90.00
_cell.angle_beta   90.00
_cell.angle_gamma   90.00
#
_symmetry.space_group_name_H-M   'P 1'
#
loop_
_entity.id
_entity.type
_entity.pdbx_description
1 polymer ?
#
loop_
_entity_poly.entity_id
_entity_poly.type
_entity_poly.pdbx_seq_one_letter_code
_entity_poly.pdbx_strand_id
1 'polypeptide(L)'
;MYTARKKIQKEKGLEPSEFEDSVAQAFFDLENGNQELKSELKDLYINNADVVIVATRRIVRPPKKGSAVQRPRTRTLTAVHDGILEDVVYPAEIVGKRIRYRLDGAKVIKIFLDPKERNNTEYKLETFSAVYRRLCGKDMYTARKKIQKEKGLEPSEFEDSVAQAFFDLENGNQELKSELKDLYINNAVQMDIAGNRKAVVIHVPYRLRKAFKKIHVRLVRELEKKFSGKDVVIVATRRIVRPPKKGSAVQRPRTRTLTAVHDCILEDVVYPAEIVGKRIRYRLDGAKVIKIFLDPKERNNTEYKLETFSAVYRRLCGKDVAFEYPMTETA
;
A
#
# COMPACT_ATOMS: atom_id res chain seq x y z
N MET A 1 -0.33 2.83 -40.66
CA MET A 1 -0.13 2.82 -39.19
C MET A 1 0.16 4.21 -38.58
N TYR A 2 0.82 5.16 -39.27
CA TYR A 2 1.17 6.48 -38.68
C TYR A 2 0.03 7.50 -38.56
N THR A 3 -1.13 7.27 -39.19
CA THR A 3 -2.24 8.24 -39.22
C THR A 3 -3.13 8.19 -37.98
N ALA A 4 -3.40 7.00 -37.43
CA ALA A 4 -4.24 6.82 -36.23
C ALA A 4 -3.58 7.39 -34.96
N ARG A 5 -2.25 7.24 -34.82
CA ARG A 5 -1.47 7.73 -33.67
C ARG A 5 -1.48 9.25 -33.47
N LYS A 6 -1.87 10.03 -34.50
CA LYS A 6 -1.96 11.51 -34.39
C LYS A 6 -3.03 11.99 -33.39
N LYS A 7 -4.00 11.13 -33.05
CA LYS A 7 -5.05 11.44 -32.07
C LYS A 7 -4.66 11.17 -30.62
N ILE A 8 -3.48 10.62 -30.34
CA ILE A 8 -3.01 10.31 -28.99
C ILE A 8 -2.11 11.45 -28.50
N GLN A 9 -2.51 12.16 -27.44
CA GLN A 9 -1.65 13.16 -26.78
C GLN A 9 -1.15 12.64 -25.43
N LYS A 10 0.17 12.43 -25.32
CA LYS A 10 0.85 12.13 -24.05
C LYS A 10 1.91 13.18 -23.74
N GLU A 11 2.28 13.28 -22.45
CA GLU A 11 3.44 14.08 -22.04
C GLU A 11 4.71 13.56 -22.73
N LYS A 12 5.65 14.47 -23.03
CA LYS A 12 6.88 14.15 -23.79
C LYS A 12 7.63 12.98 -23.13
N GLY A 13 7.66 11.83 -23.79
CA GLY A 13 8.49 10.68 -23.42
C GLY A 13 7.76 9.39 -23.01
N LEU A 14 6.43 9.37 -22.94
CA LEU A 14 5.67 8.11 -22.72
C LEU A 14 5.14 7.52 -24.03
N GLU A 15 5.38 6.23 -24.25
CA GLU A 15 4.82 5.50 -25.40
C GLU A 15 3.33 5.13 -25.19
N PRO A 16 2.55 5.03 -26.28
CA PRO A 16 1.16 4.57 -26.23
C PRO A 16 1.06 3.11 -25.77
N SER A 17 0.02 2.78 -25.01
CA SER A 17 -0.28 1.37 -24.67
C SER A 17 -0.87 0.65 -25.89
N GLU A 18 -0.67 -0.67 -26.01
CA GLU A 18 -1.26 -1.49 -27.08
C GLU A 18 -2.79 -1.32 -27.18
N PHE A 19 -3.43 -1.09 -26.03
CA PHE A 19 -4.86 -0.82 -25.96
C PHE A 19 -5.23 0.56 -26.53
N GLU A 20 -4.41 1.59 -26.30
CA GLU A 20 -4.64 2.94 -26.85
C GLU A 20 -4.44 2.96 -28.38
N ASP A 21 -3.48 2.19 -28.88
CA ASP A 21 -3.27 2.00 -30.32
C ASP A 21 -4.47 1.30 -30.97
N SER A 22 -5.04 0.27 -30.32
CA SER A 22 -6.25 -0.42 -30.79
C SER A 22 -7.47 0.52 -30.82
N VAL A 23 -7.62 1.36 -29.80
CA VAL A 23 -8.72 2.34 -29.72
C VAL A 23 -8.55 3.43 -30.79
N ALA A 24 -7.34 3.97 -30.96
CA ALA A 24 -7.04 4.94 -32.01
C ALA A 24 -7.33 4.39 -33.41
N GLN A 25 -7.08 3.10 -33.63
CA GLN A 25 -7.41 2.41 -34.87
C GLN A 25 -8.93 2.32 -35.06
N ALA A 26 -9.69 1.92 -34.03
CA ALA A 26 -11.16 1.85 -34.11
C ALA A 26 -11.81 3.22 -34.40
N PHE A 27 -11.30 4.31 -33.80
CA PHE A 27 -11.77 5.67 -34.09
C PHE A 27 -11.43 6.12 -35.52
N PHE A 28 -10.26 5.75 -36.04
CA PHE A 28 -9.88 6.03 -37.42
C PHE A 28 -10.77 5.29 -38.42
N ASP A 29 -11.16 4.06 -38.11
CA ASP A 29 -12.04 3.26 -38.96
C ASP A 29 -13.48 3.83 -38.97
N LEU A 30 -13.97 4.31 -37.81
CA LEU A 30 -15.27 5.00 -37.70
C LEU A 30 -15.32 6.34 -38.44
N GLU A 31 -14.23 7.13 -38.38
CA GLU A 31 -14.09 8.41 -39.07
C GLU A 31 -14.09 8.26 -40.61
N ASN A 32 -13.59 7.13 -41.11
CA ASN A 32 -13.60 6.83 -42.54
C ASN A 32 -14.87 6.12 -43.00
N GLY A 33 -15.56 5.42 -42.09
CA GLY A 33 -16.76 4.65 -42.39
C GLY A 33 -18.07 5.44 -42.42
N ASN A 34 -18.14 6.62 -41.79
CA ASN A 34 -19.39 7.39 -41.70
C ASN A 34 -19.18 8.90 -41.92
N GLN A 35 -19.84 9.48 -42.93
CA GLN A 35 -19.61 10.87 -43.36
C GLN A 35 -20.09 11.91 -42.33
N GLU A 36 -21.11 11.60 -41.53
CA GLU A 36 -21.64 12.50 -40.48
C GLU A 36 -20.70 12.61 -39.28
N LEU A 37 -20.10 11.51 -38.85
CA LEU A 37 -19.20 11.48 -37.69
C LEU A 37 -17.81 12.03 -38.02
N LYS A 38 -17.47 12.17 -39.30
CA LYS A 38 -16.16 12.61 -39.77
C LYS A 38 -15.85 14.06 -39.42
N SER A 39 -16.86 14.93 -39.37
CA SER A 39 -16.70 16.32 -38.92
C SER A 39 -16.55 16.41 -37.40
N GLU A 40 -17.29 15.59 -36.65
CA GLU A 40 -17.32 15.61 -35.18
C GLU A 40 -16.11 14.91 -34.52
N LEU A 41 -15.63 13.82 -35.12
CA LEU A 41 -14.50 13.04 -34.60
C LEU A 41 -13.13 13.63 -34.96
N LYS A 42 -13.07 14.64 -35.84
CA LYS A 42 -11.82 15.23 -36.34
C LYS A 42 -11.04 15.97 -35.25
N ASP A 43 -11.75 16.52 -34.27
CA ASP A 43 -11.21 17.37 -33.21
C ASP A 43 -11.02 16.65 -31.86
N LEU A 44 -11.37 15.35 -31.78
CA LEU A 44 -11.29 14.55 -30.56
C LEU A 44 -9.94 13.82 -30.42
N TYR A 45 -9.27 14.02 -29.28
CA TYR A 45 -8.03 13.33 -28.91
C TYR A 45 -8.31 12.25 -27.86
N ILE A 46 -7.69 11.07 -28.01
CA ILE A 46 -7.93 9.89 -27.19
C ILE A 46 -6.94 9.89 -26.03
N ASN A 47 -7.47 10.03 -24.82
CA ASN A 47 -6.76 9.78 -23.57
C ASN A 47 -7.39 8.55 -22.89
N ASN A 48 -6.78 7.38 -23.05
CA ASN A 48 -7.03 6.13 -22.33
C ASN A 48 -8.52 5.67 -22.28
N ALA A 49 -8.92 4.74 -23.15
CA ALA A 49 -10.28 4.16 -23.12
C ALA A 49 -10.50 3.27 -21.87
N ASP A 50 -11.71 3.02 -21.37
CA ASP A 50 -13.08 3.27 -21.83
C ASP A 50 -13.47 4.76 -21.89
N VAL A 51 -14.05 5.21 -23.01
CA VAL A 51 -14.13 6.64 -23.36
C VAL A 51 -15.24 7.36 -22.58
N VAL A 52 -14.90 7.79 -21.38
CA VAL A 52 -15.52 8.95 -20.72
C VAL A 52 -14.64 10.15 -21.05
N ILE A 53 -15.14 11.08 -21.85
CA ILE A 53 -14.39 12.28 -22.25
C ILE A 53 -14.38 13.25 -21.06
N VAL A 54 -13.32 13.21 -20.26
CA VAL A 54 -13.13 14.13 -19.14
C VAL A 54 -12.13 15.20 -19.53
N ALA A 55 -12.52 16.48 -19.38
CA ALA A 55 -11.61 17.59 -19.65
C ALA A 55 -10.44 17.58 -18.65
N THR A 56 -9.22 17.86 -19.12
CA THR A 56 -8.04 17.97 -18.25
C THR A 56 -8.13 19.24 -17.39
N ARG A 57 -8.56 19.08 -16.13
CA ARG A 57 -8.79 20.20 -15.19
C ARG A 57 -7.67 20.24 -14.14
N ARG A 58 -6.93 21.36 -14.07
CA ARG A 58 -5.83 21.55 -13.09
C ARG A 58 -6.30 22.30 -11.84
N ILE A 59 -6.07 21.72 -10.66
CA ILE A 59 -6.37 22.35 -9.37
C ILE A 59 -5.29 23.36 -9.01
N VAL A 60 -5.69 24.58 -8.62
CA VAL A 60 -4.79 25.62 -8.10
C VAL A 60 -4.98 25.75 -6.59
N ARG A 61 -3.88 25.63 -5.84
CA ARG A 61 -3.90 25.76 -4.37
C ARG A 61 -4.37 27.16 -3.97
N PRO A 62 -5.10 27.30 -2.84
CA PRO A 62 -5.45 28.61 -2.32
C PRO A 62 -4.19 29.46 -2.09
N PRO A 63 -4.22 30.74 -2.48
CA PRO A 63 -3.08 31.63 -2.28
C PRO A 63 -2.92 31.96 -0.78
N LYS A 64 -1.70 32.35 -0.36
CA LYS A 64 -1.40 32.60 1.06
C LYS A 64 -2.24 33.77 1.58
N LYS A 65 -2.65 33.71 2.86
CA LYS A 65 -3.45 34.76 3.50
C LYS A 65 -2.71 36.11 3.39
N GLY A 66 -3.30 37.08 2.69
CA GLY A 66 -2.71 38.41 2.45
C GLY A 66 -2.09 38.63 1.07
N SER A 67 -2.06 37.65 0.16
CA SER A 67 -1.58 37.86 -1.21
C SER A 67 -2.64 38.47 -2.12
N ALA A 68 -2.25 39.42 -2.98
CA ALA A 68 -3.12 40.04 -3.98
C ALA A 68 -3.53 39.10 -5.15
N VAL A 69 -2.85 37.96 -5.30
CA VAL A 69 -3.12 36.99 -6.37
C VAL A 69 -4.41 36.23 -6.06
N GLN A 70 -5.47 36.49 -6.82
CA GLN A 70 -6.70 35.69 -6.77
C GLN A 70 -6.58 34.43 -7.64
N ARG A 71 -7.02 33.29 -7.10
CA ARG A 71 -7.12 32.05 -7.89
C ARG A 71 -8.35 32.09 -8.82
N PRO A 72 -8.26 31.52 -10.03
CA PRO A 72 -9.43 31.39 -10.91
C PRO A 72 -10.53 30.54 -10.26
N ARG A 73 -11.79 30.99 -10.34
CA ARG A 73 -12.95 30.26 -9.77
C ARG A 73 -13.09 28.85 -10.35
N THR A 74 -12.79 28.69 -11.64
CA THR A 74 -12.84 27.42 -12.39
C THR A 74 -11.78 26.40 -11.94
N ARG A 75 -10.73 26.83 -11.22
CA ARG A 75 -9.63 25.98 -10.74
C ARG A 75 -9.70 25.68 -9.24
N THR A 76 -10.83 25.97 -8.61
CA THR A 76 -11.11 25.58 -7.22
C THR A 76 -11.38 24.08 -7.14
N LEU A 77 -11.03 23.45 -6.02
CA LEU A 77 -11.25 22.00 -5.83
C LEU A 77 -12.72 21.62 -6.01
N THR A 78 -13.65 22.45 -5.53
CA THR A 78 -15.10 22.26 -5.72
C THR A 78 -15.49 22.34 -7.19
N ALA A 79 -15.09 23.39 -7.91
CA ALA A 79 -15.44 23.55 -9.33
C ALA A 79 -14.84 22.45 -10.22
N VAL A 80 -13.62 22.01 -9.91
CA VAL A 80 -12.98 20.90 -10.63
C VAL A 80 -13.73 19.59 -10.36
N HIS A 81 -14.10 19.30 -9.11
CA HIS A 81 -14.89 18.10 -8.80
C HIS A 81 -16.30 18.12 -9.40
N ASP A 82 -16.96 19.28 -9.41
CA ASP A 82 -18.30 19.43 -9.97
C ASP A 82 -18.29 19.18 -11.48
N GLY A 83 -17.29 19.70 -12.18
CA GLY A 83 -17.20 19.45 -13.61
C GLY A 83 -16.65 18.08 -14.00
N ILE A 84 -15.82 17.43 -13.17
CA ILE A 84 -15.49 16.00 -13.38
C ILE A 84 -16.77 15.15 -13.23
N LEU A 85 -17.68 15.50 -12.33
CA LEU A 85 -18.96 14.79 -12.21
C LEU A 85 -19.84 14.98 -13.44
N GLU A 86 -19.89 16.19 -13.97
CA GLU A 86 -20.63 16.47 -15.21
C GLU A 86 -20.05 15.69 -16.40
N ASP A 87 -18.73 15.68 -16.55
CA ASP A 87 -18.04 14.95 -17.62
C ASP A 87 -18.25 13.42 -17.50
N VAL A 88 -18.30 12.88 -16.27
CA VAL A 88 -18.48 11.43 -16.02
C VAL A 88 -19.90 10.97 -16.32
N VAL A 89 -20.88 11.83 -16.09
CA VAL A 89 -22.31 11.49 -16.18
C VAL A 89 -22.88 11.78 -17.57
N TYR A 90 -22.20 12.58 -18.38
CA TYR A 90 -22.58 12.90 -19.76
C TYR A 90 -22.87 11.63 -20.60
N PRO A 91 -23.97 11.56 -21.38
CA PRO A 91 -24.88 12.66 -21.78
C PRO A 91 -25.92 13.07 -20.75
N ALA A 92 -25.99 12.42 -19.58
CA ALA A 92 -27.05 12.68 -18.62
C ALA A 92 -26.84 13.94 -17.78
N GLU A 93 -27.94 14.60 -17.40
CA GLU A 93 -27.90 15.83 -16.61
C GLU A 93 -28.06 15.57 -15.10
N ILE A 94 -27.29 16.30 -14.29
CA ILE A 94 -27.38 16.26 -12.84
C ILE A 94 -28.45 17.25 -12.35
N VAL A 95 -29.59 16.72 -11.94
CA VAL A 95 -30.72 17.49 -11.40
C VAL A 95 -30.46 17.98 -9.97
N GLY A 96 -29.65 17.26 -9.20
CA GLY A 96 -29.36 17.66 -7.83
C GLY A 96 -28.22 16.92 -7.16
N LYS A 97 -27.64 17.56 -6.14
CA LYS A 97 -26.58 17.00 -5.30
C LYS A 97 -26.99 17.14 -3.83
N ARG A 98 -27.02 16.03 -3.09
CA ARG A 98 -27.17 16.02 -1.62
C ARG A 98 -25.89 15.54 -0.98
N ILE A 99 -25.34 16.36 -0.09
CA ILE A 99 -24.15 16.03 0.69
C ILE A 99 -24.59 15.59 2.09
N ARG A 100 -24.10 14.44 2.55
CA ARG A 100 -24.23 14.00 3.95
C ARG A 100 -22.84 13.70 4.51
N TYR A 101 -22.63 14.05 5.77
CA TYR A 101 -21.44 13.66 6.51
C TYR A 101 -21.79 12.48 7.41
N ARG A 102 -21.02 11.39 7.32
CA ARG A 102 -21.11 10.28 8.27
C ARG A 102 -20.41 10.66 9.57
N LEU A 103 -20.71 9.94 10.65
CA LEU A 103 -20.06 10.10 11.96
C LEU A 103 -18.53 9.97 11.88
N ASP A 104 -18.01 9.19 10.93
CA ASP A 104 -16.57 9.02 10.67
C ASP A 104 -15.92 10.24 9.95
N GLY A 105 -16.65 11.33 9.75
CA GLY A 105 -16.23 12.50 8.96
C GLY A 105 -16.25 12.28 7.44
N ALA A 106 -16.63 11.08 6.98
CA ALA A 106 -16.70 10.75 5.56
C ALA A 106 -17.87 11.49 4.87
N LYS A 107 -17.57 12.18 3.77
CA LYS A 107 -18.55 12.92 2.96
C LYS A 107 -19.16 11.99 1.90
N VAL A 108 -20.46 11.72 2.00
CA VAL A 108 -21.25 11.02 0.99
C VAL A 108 -21.97 12.05 0.13
N ILE A 109 -21.77 11.97 -1.19
CA ILE A 109 -22.46 12.82 -2.17
C ILE A 109 -23.46 11.92 -2.89
N LYS A 110 -24.75 12.16 -2.69
CA LYS A 110 -25.82 11.56 -3.49
C LYS A 110 -26.10 12.48 -4.67
N ILE A 111 -26.03 11.93 -5.87
CA ILE A 111 -26.27 12.64 -7.12
C ILE A 111 -27.59 12.15 -7.66
N PHE A 112 -28.45 13.09 -8.05
CA PHE A 112 -29.73 12.82 -8.68
C PHE A 112 -29.60 13.15 -10.16
N LEU A 113 -29.86 12.16 -11.01
CA LEU A 113 -29.88 12.29 -12.46
C LEU A 113 -31.32 12.53 -12.93
N ASP A 114 -31.48 13.03 -14.15
CA ASP A 114 -32.80 13.25 -14.74
C ASP A 114 -33.58 11.91 -14.84
N PRO A 115 -34.79 11.81 -14.25
CA PRO A 115 -35.62 10.61 -14.34
C PRO A 115 -35.93 10.16 -15.78
N LYS A 116 -35.89 11.07 -16.76
CA LYS A 116 -36.17 10.76 -18.17
C LYS A 116 -35.13 9.83 -18.82
N GLU A 117 -33.90 9.84 -18.31
CA GLU A 117 -32.77 9.08 -18.87
C GLU A 117 -32.45 7.81 -18.08
N ARG A 118 -33.35 7.42 -17.17
CA ARG A 118 -33.16 6.31 -16.24
C ARG A 118 -32.81 5.00 -16.94
N ASN A 119 -33.50 4.67 -18.04
CA ASN A 119 -33.27 3.42 -18.79
C ASN A 119 -31.85 3.32 -19.36
N ASN A 120 -31.21 4.46 -19.68
CA ASN A 120 -29.86 4.50 -20.25
C ASN A 120 -28.75 4.61 -19.20
N THR A 121 -29.09 5.05 -17.98
CA THR A 121 -28.13 5.37 -16.92
C THR A 121 -28.07 4.31 -15.83
N GLU A 122 -29.16 3.57 -15.58
CA GLU A 122 -29.29 2.66 -14.43
C GLU A 122 -28.23 1.55 -14.42
N TYR A 123 -27.87 1.00 -15.59
CA TYR A 123 -26.79 0.00 -15.72
C TYR A 123 -25.37 0.58 -15.64
N LYS A 124 -25.21 1.91 -15.74
CA LYS A 124 -23.91 2.61 -15.68
C LYS A 124 -23.62 3.24 -14.32
N LEU A 125 -24.58 3.26 -13.40
CA LEU A 125 -24.46 3.95 -12.11
C LEU A 125 -23.26 3.49 -11.30
N GLU A 126 -23.02 2.17 -11.24
CA GLU A 126 -21.84 1.62 -10.54
C GLU A 126 -20.54 2.07 -11.22
N THR A 127 -20.49 2.01 -12.55
CA THR A 127 -19.36 2.44 -13.37
C THR A 127 -19.04 3.91 -13.18
N PHE A 128 -20.05 4.81 -13.22
CA PHE A 128 -19.87 6.24 -12.95
C PHE A 128 -19.30 6.49 -11.56
N SER A 129 -19.78 5.74 -10.55
CA SER A 129 -19.25 5.84 -9.19
C SER A 129 -17.79 5.41 -9.10
N ALA A 130 -17.40 4.36 -9.84
CA ALA A 130 -16.05 3.82 -9.83
C ALA A 130 -15.08 4.75 -10.57
N VAL A 131 -15.48 5.25 -11.74
CA VAL A 131 -14.70 6.22 -12.53
C VAL A 131 -14.48 7.51 -11.74
N TYR A 132 -15.53 8.07 -11.13
CA TYR A 132 -15.39 9.28 -10.31
C TYR A 132 -14.46 9.06 -9.11
N ARG A 133 -14.54 7.91 -8.44
CA ARG A 133 -13.68 7.59 -7.30
C ARG A 133 -12.22 7.38 -7.72
N ARG A 134 -11.97 6.77 -8.88
CA ARG A 134 -10.64 6.61 -9.48
C ARG A 134 -10.03 7.96 -9.86
N LEU A 135 -10.77 8.80 -10.59
CA LEU A 135 -10.32 10.14 -11.00
C LEU A 135 -10.07 11.07 -9.82
N CYS A 136 -10.89 10.98 -8.77
CA CYS A 136 -10.73 11.79 -7.56
C CYS A 136 -9.78 11.17 -6.52
N GLY A 137 -9.20 10.00 -6.80
CA GLY A 137 -8.32 9.27 -5.87
C GLY A 137 -8.98 8.86 -4.55
N LYS A 138 -10.32 8.81 -4.47
CA LYS A 138 -11.04 8.58 -3.19
C LYS A 138 -11.00 7.13 -2.72
N ASP A 139 -10.86 6.15 -3.63
CA ASP A 139 -10.69 4.74 -3.24
C ASP A 139 -9.27 4.46 -2.68
N MET A 140 -8.27 5.32 -2.95
CA MET A 140 -6.92 5.16 -2.40
C MET A 140 -6.77 5.58 -0.92
N TYR A 141 -7.78 6.22 -0.32
CA TYR A 141 -7.63 6.84 1.01
C TYR A 141 -7.89 5.92 2.20
N THR A 142 -8.43 4.70 2.01
CA THR A 142 -8.69 3.78 3.14
C THR A 142 -7.53 2.83 3.39
N ALA A 143 -6.99 2.19 2.35
CA ALA A 143 -5.82 1.32 2.47
C ALA A 143 -4.57 2.12 2.91
N ARG A 144 -4.36 3.33 2.38
CA ARG A 144 -3.24 4.20 2.78
C ARG A 144 -3.26 4.60 4.26
N LYS A 145 -4.38 4.49 4.98
CA LYS A 145 -4.41 4.72 6.44
C LYS A 145 -3.67 3.64 7.22
N LYS A 146 -3.53 2.43 6.66
CA LYS A 146 -2.80 1.32 7.27
C LYS A 146 -1.30 1.47 7.18
N ILE A 147 -0.79 2.38 6.37
CA ILE A 147 0.63 2.67 6.29
C ILE A 147 0.93 4.10 6.76
N GLN A 148 1.85 4.23 7.70
CA GLN A 148 2.32 5.53 8.19
C GLN A 148 3.84 5.54 8.14
N LYS A 149 4.40 6.22 7.13
CA LYS A 149 5.84 6.42 7.04
C LYS A 149 6.30 7.55 7.95
N GLU A 150 7.49 7.36 8.52
CA GLU A 150 8.20 8.47 9.15
C GLU A 150 8.55 9.52 8.08
N LYS A 151 8.33 10.80 8.41
CA LYS A 151 8.65 11.98 7.57
C LYS A 151 7.82 12.19 6.30
N GLY A 152 6.66 11.55 6.18
CA GLY A 152 5.73 11.84 5.07
C GLY A 152 6.24 11.42 3.69
N LEU A 153 7.16 10.46 3.64
CA LEU A 153 7.59 9.81 2.41
C LEU A 153 6.43 9.05 1.78
N GLU A 154 6.39 9.01 0.45
CA GLU A 154 5.38 8.23 -0.27
C GLU A 154 5.60 6.72 -0.10
N PRO A 155 4.54 5.92 0.06
CA PRO A 155 4.61 4.46 0.04
C PRO A 155 5.20 3.94 -1.29
N SER A 156 5.95 2.84 -1.20
CA SER A 156 6.37 2.04 -2.34
C SER A 156 5.21 1.16 -2.81
N GLU A 157 5.20 0.76 -4.08
CA GLU A 157 4.21 -0.14 -4.66
C GLU A 157 4.03 -1.42 -3.85
N PHE A 158 5.13 -1.99 -3.35
CA PHE A 158 5.08 -3.19 -2.51
C PHE A 158 4.40 -2.92 -1.17
N GLU A 159 4.67 -1.77 -0.56
CA GLU A 159 4.03 -1.39 0.70
C GLU A 159 2.55 -1.06 0.52
N ASP A 160 2.17 -0.45 -0.60
CA ASP A 160 0.77 -0.21 -0.97
C ASP A 160 0.04 -1.56 -1.16
N SER A 161 0.68 -2.57 -1.75
CA SER A 161 0.14 -3.93 -1.84
C SER A 161 -0.08 -4.57 -0.46
N VAL A 162 0.88 -4.42 0.46
CA VAL A 162 0.74 -4.91 1.85
C VAL A 162 -0.36 -4.15 2.58
N ALA A 163 -0.43 -2.82 2.45
CA ALA A 163 -1.46 -1.99 3.06
C ALA A 163 -2.88 -2.37 2.55
N GLN A 164 -3.01 -2.65 1.26
CA GLN A 164 -4.24 -3.20 0.68
C GLN A 164 -4.59 -4.56 1.29
N ALA A 165 -3.60 -5.45 1.42
CA ALA A 165 -3.82 -6.75 2.03
C ALA A 165 -4.36 -6.64 3.46
N PHE A 166 -3.83 -5.72 4.28
CA PHE A 166 -4.37 -5.43 5.62
C PHE A 166 -5.81 -4.89 5.58
N PHE A 167 -6.12 -4.04 4.61
CA PHE A 167 -7.46 -3.48 4.46
C PHE A 167 -8.50 -4.54 4.09
N ASP A 168 -8.21 -5.45 3.15
CA ASP A 168 -9.19 -6.50 2.84
C ASP A 168 -9.29 -7.55 3.96
N LEU A 169 -8.24 -7.75 4.78
CA LEU A 169 -8.35 -8.60 5.97
C LEU A 169 -9.24 -8.00 7.04
N GLU A 170 -9.21 -6.67 7.21
CA GLU A 170 -10.13 -5.95 8.11
C GLU A 170 -11.59 -6.08 7.66
N ASN A 171 -11.84 -6.11 6.35
CA ASN A 171 -13.21 -6.21 5.81
C ASN A 171 -13.69 -7.66 5.66
N GLY A 172 -12.79 -8.60 5.40
CA GLY A 172 -13.11 -9.99 5.12
C GLY A 172 -13.35 -10.84 6.37
N ASN A 173 -12.85 -10.44 7.54
CA ASN A 173 -12.93 -11.25 8.75
C ASN A 173 -13.44 -10.45 9.96
N GLN A 174 -14.64 -10.77 10.45
CA GLN A 174 -15.31 -10.01 11.52
C GLN A 174 -14.55 -10.06 12.85
N GLU A 175 -13.83 -11.15 13.13
CA GLU A 175 -13.08 -11.30 14.39
C GLU A 175 -11.80 -10.47 14.41
N LEU A 176 -11.10 -10.34 13.28
CA LEU A 176 -9.86 -9.56 13.19
C LEU A 176 -10.13 -8.06 13.00
N LYS A 177 -11.34 -7.69 12.60
CA LYS A 177 -11.71 -6.31 12.27
C LYS A 177 -11.50 -5.34 13.43
N SER A 178 -11.97 -5.69 14.62
CA SER A 178 -11.86 -4.82 15.81
C SER A 178 -10.41 -4.58 16.21
N GLU A 179 -9.58 -5.62 16.14
CA GLU A 179 -8.17 -5.55 16.53
C GLU A 179 -7.30 -4.92 15.45
N LEU A 180 -7.60 -5.13 14.16
CA LEU A 180 -6.84 -4.56 13.04
C LEU A 180 -7.17 -3.10 12.77
N LYS A 181 -8.34 -2.59 13.15
CA LYS A 181 -8.81 -1.22 12.82
C LYS A 181 -7.78 -0.15 13.18
N ASP A 182 -7.25 -0.20 14.40
CA ASP A 182 -6.31 0.79 14.93
C ASP A 182 -4.84 0.47 14.64
N LEU A 183 -4.57 -0.68 14.01
CA LEU A 183 -3.22 -1.10 13.66
C LEU A 183 -2.78 -0.53 12.32
N TYR A 184 -1.52 -0.12 12.29
CA TYR A 184 -0.84 0.37 11.11
C TYR A 184 0.62 -0.09 11.08
N ILE A 185 1.21 -0.06 9.90
CA ILE A 185 2.59 -0.46 9.63
C ILE A 185 3.43 0.77 9.24
N ASN A 186 4.73 0.70 9.52
CA ASN A 186 5.69 1.75 9.18
C ASN A 186 6.29 1.55 7.78
N ASN A 187 6.63 0.30 7.46
CA ASN A 187 7.32 -0.10 6.24
C ASN A 187 7.07 -1.60 6.01
N ALA A 188 7.13 -2.04 4.76
CA ALA A 188 7.20 -3.45 4.40
C ALA A 188 8.33 -3.67 3.38
N VAL A 189 9.18 -4.67 3.63
CA VAL A 189 10.34 -4.97 2.80
C VAL A 189 10.24 -6.40 2.31
N GLN A 190 10.38 -6.59 0.99
CA GLN A 190 10.54 -7.91 0.41
C GLN A 190 12.02 -8.28 0.38
N MET A 191 12.34 -9.53 0.74
CA MET A 191 13.71 -10.06 0.73
C MET A 191 13.75 -11.42 0.07
N ASP A 192 14.85 -11.73 -0.60
CA ASP A 192 15.06 -13.06 -1.16
C ASP A 192 15.75 -13.96 -0.14
N ILE A 193 15.29 -15.19 -0.03
CA ILE A 193 15.83 -16.24 0.85
C ILE A 193 16.54 -17.29 -0.03
N ALA A 194 17.41 -18.09 0.58
CA ALA A 194 17.91 -19.29 -0.06
C ALA A 194 16.75 -20.21 -0.50
N GLY A 195 16.94 -20.97 -1.59
CA GLY A 195 15.92 -21.90 -2.09
C GLY A 195 14.81 -21.26 -2.93
N ASN A 196 15.06 -20.11 -3.58
CA ASN A 196 14.11 -19.41 -4.46
C ASN A 196 12.80 -18.96 -3.77
N ARG A 197 12.79 -18.91 -2.44
CA ARG A 197 11.68 -18.38 -1.63
C ARG A 197 11.89 -16.90 -1.36
N LYS A 198 10.80 -16.16 -1.13
CA LYS A 198 10.85 -14.74 -0.76
C LYS A 198 10.23 -14.52 0.62
N ALA A 199 10.79 -13.62 1.41
CA ALA A 199 10.24 -13.19 2.69
C ALA A 199 9.58 -11.82 2.55
N VAL A 200 8.52 -11.59 3.31
CA VAL A 200 7.92 -10.27 3.53
C VAL A 200 8.16 -9.88 4.98
N VAL A 201 8.96 -8.84 5.20
CA VAL A 201 9.22 -8.28 6.53
C VAL A 201 8.35 -7.05 6.72
N ILE A 202 7.46 -7.11 7.71
CA ILE A 202 6.53 -6.04 8.03
C ILE A 202 7.05 -5.30 9.27
N HIS A 203 7.38 -4.03 9.10
CA HIS A 203 7.86 -3.18 10.16
C HIS A 203 6.70 -2.49 10.87
N VAL A 204 6.56 -2.76 12.16
CA VAL A 204 5.47 -2.27 13.00
C VAL A 204 5.98 -1.21 14.00
N PRO A 205 5.18 -0.19 14.35
CA PRO A 205 5.50 0.69 15.47
C PRO A 205 5.71 -0.05 16.79
N TYR A 206 6.79 0.24 17.53
CA TYR A 206 7.04 -0.38 18.83
C TYR A 206 5.86 -0.28 19.82
N ARG A 207 5.09 0.81 19.78
CA ARG A 207 3.90 1.02 20.62
C ARG A 207 2.83 -0.04 20.41
N LEU A 208 2.68 -0.53 19.17
CA LEU A 208 1.64 -1.48 18.77
C LEU A 208 2.10 -2.94 18.85
N ARG A 209 3.36 -3.21 19.24
CA ARG A 209 3.94 -4.56 19.27
C ARG A 209 3.06 -5.56 20.03
N LYS A 210 2.52 -5.17 21.19
CA LYS A 210 1.69 -6.07 22.01
C LYS A 210 0.40 -6.49 21.29
N ALA A 211 -0.25 -5.56 20.60
CA ALA A 211 -1.46 -5.84 19.83
C ALA A 211 -1.15 -6.77 18.65
N PHE A 212 -0.06 -6.52 17.91
CA PHE A 212 0.39 -7.40 16.84
C PHE A 212 0.78 -8.80 17.34
N LYS A 213 1.40 -8.92 18.53
CA LYS A 213 1.69 -10.22 19.14
C LYS A 213 0.41 -11.00 19.46
N LYS A 214 -0.61 -10.35 20.01
CA LYS A 214 -1.90 -10.99 20.32
C LYS A 214 -2.53 -11.66 19.09
N ILE A 215 -2.45 -11.00 17.93
CA ILE A 215 -3.08 -11.47 16.68
C ILE A 215 -2.14 -12.23 15.74
N HIS A 216 -0.87 -12.40 16.12
CA HIS A 216 0.20 -12.77 15.20
C HIS A 216 -0.06 -14.06 14.44
N VAL A 217 -0.41 -15.14 15.14
CA VAL A 217 -0.61 -16.47 14.55
C VAL A 217 -1.70 -16.42 13.47
N ARG A 218 -2.79 -15.71 13.76
CA ARG A 218 -3.93 -15.54 12.85
C ARG A 218 -3.56 -14.64 11.67
N LEU A 219 -2.92 -13.50 11.96
CA LEU A 219 -2.55 -12.51 10.96
C LEU A 219 -1.53 -13.07 9.95
N VAL A 220 -0.49 -13.75 10.43
CA VAL A 220 0.53 -14.36 9.57
C VAL A 220 -0.09 -15.42 8.67
N ARG A 221 -0.98 -16.27 9.20
CA ARG A 221 -1.67 -17.29 8.40
C ARG A 221 -2.50 -16.67 7.26
N GLU A 222 -3.24 -15.60 7.53
CA GLU A 222 -4.04 -14.93 6.50
C GLU A 222 -3.18 -14.15 5.48
N LEU A 223 -2.08 -13.55 5.93
CA LEU A 223 -1.13 -12.88 5.04
C LEU A 223 -0.38 -13.88 4.15
N GLU A 224 -0.01 -15.05 4.67
CA GLU A 224 0.65 -16.10 3.88
C GLU A 224 -0.29 -16.70 2.81
N LYS A 225 -1.60 -16.77 3.08
CA LYS A 225 -2.58 -17.13 2.04
C LYS A 225 -2.63 -16.11 0.90
N LYS A 226 -2.58 -14.81 1.22
CA LYS A 226 -2.57 -13.74 0.20
C LYS A 226 -1.25 -13.68 -0.56
N PHE A 227 -0.14 -13.84 0.15
CA PHE A 227 1.21 -13.83 -0.40
C PHE A 227 1.73 -15.27 -0.53
N SER A 228 1.08 -16.06 -1.39
CA SER A 228 1.48 -17.45 -1.64
C SER A 228 2.96 -17.55 -2.01
N GLY A 229 3.65 -18.53 -1.43
CA GLY A 229 5.08 -18.75 -1.63
C GLY A 229 5.99 -17.73 -0.95
N LYS A 230 5.44 -16.80 -0.15
CA LYS A 230 6.23 -15.86 0.65
C LYS A 230 6.00 -16.05 2.14
N ASP A 231 7.08 -16.13 2.90
CA ASP A 231 7.01 -16.19 4.35
C ASP A 231 6.84 -14.79 4.94
N VAL A 232 5.93 -14.61 5.88
CA VAL A 232 5.67 -13.31 6.49
C VAL A 232 6.27 -13.25 7.90
N VAL A 233 7.06 -12.21 8.17
CA VAL A 233 7.68 -11.95 9.47
C VAL A 233 7.37 -10.53 9.93
N ILE A 234 6.93 -10.36 11.18
CA ILE A 234 6.58 -9.06 11.74
C ILE A 234 7.67 -8.60 12.72
N VAL A 235 8.23 -7.42 12.50
CA VAL A 235 9.33 -6.89 13.31
C VAL A 235 8.98 -5.50 13.83
N ALA A 236 9.10 -5.27 15.13
CA ALA A 236 8.89 -3.92 15.66
C ALA A 236 10.11 -3.02 15.38
N THR A 237 9.82 -1.83 14.86
CA THR A 237 10.80 -0.76 14.63
C THR A 237 11.30 -0.20 15.96
N ARG A 238 12.60 -0.33 16.22
CA ARG A 238 13.24 0.14 17.44
C ARG A 238 14.35 1.13 17.10
N ARG A 239 14.39 2.26 17.81
CA ARG A 239 15.41 3.29 17.61
C ARG A 239 16.69 2.95 18.39
N ILE A 240 17.78 2.74 17.66
CA ILE A 240 19.12 2.61 18.24
C ILE A 240 19.71 4.01 18.43
N VAL A 241 20.11 4.35 19.65
CA VAL A 241 20.78 5.63 19.97
C VAL A 241 22.28 5.36 20.04
N ARG A 242 23.17 6.21 19.53
CA ARG A 242 24.62 5.97 19.66
C ARG A 242 25.07 6.16 21.12
N PRO A 243 26.16 5.51 21.57
CA PRO A 243 26.76 5.83 22.85
C PRO A 243 27.05 7.35 22.96
N PRO A 244 26.78 7.98 24.11
CA PRO A 244 27.10 9.39 24.32
C PRO A 244 28.61 9.63 24.18
N LYS A 245 29.01 10.79 23.66
CA LYS A 245 30.42 11.18 23.60
C LYS A 245 30.95 11.42 25.03
N LYS A 246 32.24 11.19 25.25
CA LYS A 246 32.91 11.50 26.53
C LYS A 246 32.64 12.97 26.89
N GLY A 247 32.19 13.22 28.13
CA GLY A 247 31.86 14.56 28.62
C GLY A 247 30.40 15.01 28.41
N SER A 248 29.55 14.22 27.75
CA SER A 248 28.12 14.54 27.65
C SER A 248 27.34 14.03 28.86
N ALA A 249 26.46 14.87 29.42
CA ALA A 249 25.59 14.53 30.55
C ALA A 249 24.39 13.63 30.16
N VAL A 250 24.16 13.41 28.86
CA VAL A 250 23.02 12.65 28.35
C VAL A 250 23.24 11.14 28.54
N GLN A 251 22.50 10.54 29.47
CA GLN A 251 22.52 9.10 29.68
C GLN A 251 21.67 8.38 28.62
N ARG A 252 22.27 7.40 27.93
CA ARG A 252 21.56 6.54 26.98
C ARG A 252 20.74 5.48 27.74
N PRO A 253 19.43 5.33 27.43
CA PRO A 253 18.64 4.22 27.96
C PRO A 253 19.20 2.86 27.50
N ARG A 254 19.30 1.88 28.43
CA ARG A 254 19.79 0.53 28.13
C ARG A 254 18.97 -0.18 27.05
N THR A 255 17.67 0.08 27.00
CA THR A 255 16.74 -0.47 26.00
C THR A 255 17.01 0.02 24.56
N ARG A 256 17.73 1.13 24.40
CA ARG A 256 18.14 1.68 23.09
C ARG A 256 19.58 1.33 22.76
N THR A 257 20.14 0.31 23.42
CA THR A 257 21.44 -0.25 23.10
C THR A 257 21.42 -1.08 21.83
N LEU A 258 22.53 -1.11 21.07
CA LEU A 258 22.61 -1.91 19.84
C LEU A 258 22.38 -3.39 20.16
N THR A 259 23.01 -3.87 21.23
CA THR A 259 22.88 -5.25 21.72
C THR A 259 21.45 -5.55 22.15
N ALA A 260 20.84 -4.73 23.01
CA ALA A 260 19.46 -4.97 23.45
C ALA A 260 18.46 -4.93 22.30
N VAL A 261 18.61 -3.99 21.36
CA VAL A 261 17.73 -3.92 20.19
C VAL A 261 17.88 -5.17 19.31
N HIS A 262 19.09 -5.66 19.09
CA HIS A 262 19.34 -6.87 18.31
C HIS A 262 18.75 -8.12 18.97
N ASP A 263 18.77 -8.20 20.29
CA ASP A 263 18.15 -9.30 21.03
C ASP A 263 16.62 -9.21 20.95
N CYS A 264 16.05 -8.01 21.10
CA CYS A 264 14.61 -7.83 20.93
C CYS A 264 14.10 -8.00 19.50
N ILE A 265 14.92 -7.76 18.46
CA ILE A 265 14.56 -8.07 17.08
C ILE A 265 14.52 -9.58 16.88
N LEU A 266 15.48 -10.30 17.46
CA LEU A 266 15.54 -11.75 17.40
C LEU A 266 14.28 -12.39 17.98
N GLU A 267 13.83 -11.92 19.14
CA GLU A 267 12.56 -12.33 19.78
C GLU A 267 11.32 -12.06 18.93
N ASP A 268 11.31 -10.98 18.15
CA ASP A 268 10.17 -10.67 17.29
C ASP A 268 10.16 -11.55 16.05
N VAL A 269 11.33 -11.86 15.48
CA VAL A 269 11.46 -12.69 14.28
C VAL A 269 10.99 -14.13 14.51
N VAL A 270 11.29 -14.71 15.68
CA VAL A 270 10.96 -16.11 15.98
C VAL A 270 9.57 -16.33 16.55
N TYR A 271 8.83 -15.26 16.89
CA TYR A 271 7.50 -15.37 17.45
C TYR A 271 6.58 -16.15 16.47
N PRO A 272 5.80 -17.15 16.90
CA PRO A 272 5.37 -17.48 18.26
C PRO A 272 6.36 -18.31 19.10
N ALA A 273 7.39 -18.91 18.51
CA ALA A 273 8.34 -19.73 19.26
C ALA A 273 9.17 -18.88 20.23
N GLU A 274 9.39 -19.41 21.43
CA GLU A 274 10.21 -18.77 22.44
C GLU A 274 11.66 -19.26 22.37
N ILE A 275 12.60 -18.37 22.73
CA ILE A 275 14.02 -18.69 22.77
C ILE A 275 14.34 -19.28 24.14
N VAL A 276 14.69 -20.57 24.17
CA VAL A 276 15.09 -21.29 25.38
C VAL A 276 16.54 -21.02 25.74
N GLY A 277 17.40 -20.90 24.72
CA GLY A 277 18.83 -20.77 24.92
C GLY A 277 19.52 -20.00 23.82
N LYS A 278 20.64 -19.37 24.16
CA LYS A 278 21.51 -18.67 23.21
C LYS A 278 22.95 -19.01 23.51
N ARG A 279 23.62 -19.61 22.54
CA ARG A 279 25.06 -19.91 22.59
C ARG A 279 25.75 -19.14 21.48
N ILE A 280 26.95 -18.66 21.76
CA ILE A 280 27.77 -17.97 20.78
C ILE A 280 28.98 -18.84 20.50
N ARG A 281 29.14 -19.26 19.25
CA ARG A 281 30.33 -19.98 18.79
C ARG A 281 31.25 -19.01 18.07
N TYR A 282 32.50 -19.00 18.48
CA TYR A 282 33.58 -18.32 17.78
C TYR A 282 34.33 -19.34 16.93
N ARG A 283 34.52 -19.05 15.64
CA ARG A 283 35.37 -19.84 14.74
C ARG A 283 36.82 -19.38 14.86
N LEU A 284 37.74 -20.22 14.38
CA LEU A 284 39.18 -19.90 14.35
C LEU A 284 39.47 -18.62 13.55
N ASP A 285 38.69 -18.36 12.50
CA ASP A 285 38.77 -17.15 11.68
C ASP A 285 38.26 -15.88 12.38
N GLY A 286 37.87 -15.96 13.67
CA GLY A 286 37.23 -14.88 14.42
C GLY A 286 35.75 -14.65 14.10
N ALA A 287 35.21 -15.35 13.09
CA ALA A 287 33.81 -15.27 12.71
C ALA A 287 32.90 -15.77 13.84
N LYS A 288 31.83 -15.02 14.11
CA LYS A 288 30.87 -15.27 15.19
C LYS A 288 29.57 -15.84 14.64
N VAL A 289 29.18 -17.01 15.12
CA VAL A 289 27.87 -17.62 14.80
C VAL A 289 27.06 -17.73 16.09
N ILE A 290 25.85 -17.17 16.08
CA ILE A 290 24.95 -17.23 17.23
C ILE A 290 24.02 -18.44 17.04
N LYS A 291 24.15 -19.44 17.89
CA LYS A 291 23.24 -20.58 17.97
C LYS A 291 22.09 -20.26 18.91
N ILE A 292 20.87 -20.38 18.41
CA ILE A 292 19.64 -20.11 19.17
C ILE A 292 18.86 -21.40 19.28
N PHE A 293 18.50 -21.73 20.51
CA PHE A 293 17.66 -22.87 20.82
C PHE A 293 16.22 -22.40 20.98
N LEU A 294 15.35 -22.88 20.11
CA LEU A 294 13.90 -22.63 20.16
C LEU A 294 13.21 -23.69 21.01
N ASP A 295 12.04 -23.38 21.56
CA ASP A 295 11.22 -24.35 22.28
C ASP A 295 10.79 -25.49 21.32
N PRO A 296 11.05 -26.77 21.64
CA PRO A 296 10.65 -27.91 20.81
C PRO A 296 9.12 -28.02 20.62
N LYS A 297 8.30 -27.43 21.49
CA LYS A 297 6.83 -27.50 21.38
C LYS A 297 6.29 -26.86 20.10
N GLU A 298 6.92 -25.79 19.64
CA GLU A 298 6.50 -25.04 18.45
C GLU A 298 7.19 -25.53 17.17
N ARG A 299 7.95 -26.63 17.23
CA ARG A 299 8.75 -27.14 16.11
C ARG A 299 7.95 -27.30 14.82
N ASN A 300 6.78 -27.92 14.90
CA ASN A 300 5.93 -28.18 13.73
C ASN A 300 5.51 -26.88 13.01
N ASN A 301 5.40 -25.76 13.74
CA ASN A 301 4.96 -24.48 13.20
C ASN A 301 6.13 -23.62 12.69
N THR A 302 7.35 -23.78 13.23
CA THR A 302 8.49 -22.91 12.91
C THR A 302 9.59 -23.56 12.07
N GLU A 303 9.61 -24.89 11.93
CA GLU A 303 10.66 -25.61 11.21
C GLU A 303 10.78 -25.19 9.73
N TYR A 304 9.68 -24.92 9.04
CA TYR A 304 9.71 -24.48 7.63
C TYR A 304 10.22 -23.04 7.42
N LYS A 305 10.41 -22.27 8.50
CA LYS A 305 10.80 -20.84 8.49
C LYS A 305 12.21 -20.57 9.01
N LEU A 306 12.95 -21.58 9.47
CA LEU A 306 14.26 -21.37 10.12
C LEU A 306 15.28 -20.65 9.21
N GLU A 307 15.30 -21.01 7.92
CA GLU A 307 16.16 -20.37 6.92
C GLU A 307 15.79 -18.89 6.73
N THR A 308 14.48 -18.62 6.68
CA THR A 308 13.92 -17.27 6.58
C THR A 308 14.33 -16.42 7.78
N PHE A 309 14.21 -16.95 9.00
CA PHE A 309 14.62 -16.24 10.20
C PHE A 309 16.11 -15.88 10.19
N SER A 310 16.97 -16.78 9.72
CA SER A 310 18.42 -16.52 9.59
C SER A 310 18.69 -15.42 8.58
N ALA A 311 18.07 -15.50 7.40
CA ALA A 311 18.23 -14.52 6.33
C ALA A 311 17.73 -13.11 6.76
N VAL A 312 16.55 -13.05 7.38
CA VAL A 312 15.96 -11.81 7.89
C VAL A 312 16.87 -11.18 8.94
N TYR A 313 17.34 -11.96 9.91
CA TYR A 313 18.20 -11.44 10.96
C TYR A 313 19.55 -10.98 10.42
N ARG A 314 20.15 -11.73 9.48
CA ARG A 314 21.40 -11.35 8.81
C ARG A 314 21.24 -10.03 8.06
N ARG A 315 20.14 -9.83 7.34
CA ARG A 315 19.88 -8.59 6.59
C ARG A 315 19.66 -7.39 7.51
N LEU A 316 18.92 -7.56 8.60
CA LEU A 316 18.61 -6.47 9.54
C LEU A 316 19.79 -6.11 10.45
N CYS A 317 20.54 -7.11 10.91
CA CYS A 317 21.54 -6.94 11.97
C CYS A 317 22.99 -7.16 11.52
N GLY A 318 23.23 -7.75 10.35
CA GLY A 318 24.58 -8.12 9.87
C GLY A 318 25.26 -9.20 10.68
N LYS A 319 24.48 -10.04 11.40
CA LYS A 319 25.00 -11.11 12.28
C LYS A 319 24.50 -12.45 11.80
N ASP A 320 25.38 -13.46 11.83
CA ASP A 320 25.02 -14.83 11.49
C ASP A 320 24.39 -15.57 12.66
N VAL A 321 23.26 -16.21 12.35
CA VAL A 321 22.43 -16.93 13.29
C VAL A 321 22.09 -18.30 12.73
N ALA A 322 22.19 -19.32 13.59
CA ALA A 322 21.71 -20.67 13.35
C ALA A 322 20.62 -20.98 14.39
N PHE A 323 19.46 -21.45 13.93
CA PHE A 323 18.37 -21.89 14.80
C PHE A 323 18.40 -23.40 14.90
N GLU A 324 18.36 -23.91 16.13
CA GLU A 324 18.37 -25.33 16.47
C GLU A 324 17.24 -25.58 17.49
N TYR A 325 16.73 -26.80 17.54
CA TYR A 325 15.93 -27.25 18.68
C TYR A 325 16.85 -28.02 19.64
N PRO A 326 16.72 -27.83 20.96
CA PRO A 326 17.47 -28.65 21.89
C PRO A 326 17.09 -30.11 21.67
N MET A 327 18.09 -30.98 21.43
CA MET A 327 17.85 -32.41 21.57
C MET A 327 17.53 -32.64 23.04
N THR A 328 16.39 -33.25 23.33
CA THR A 328 15.99 -33.62 24.68
C THR A 328 17.11 -34.41 25.36
N GLU A 329 17.81 -33.79 26.32
CA GLU A 329 18.41 -34.52 27.42
C GLU A 329 17.26 -34.85 28.39
N THR A 330 16.50 -35.89 28.07
CA THR A 330 15.84 -36.66 29.12
C THR A 330 16.96 -37.39 29.86
N ALA A 331 17.41 -36.78 30.96
CA ALA A 331 18.30 -37.39 31.93
C ALA A 331 17.64 -38.60 32.61
#